data_AF-A0A9W6VHN7-F1
#
_entry.id   AF-A0A9W6VHN7-F1
#
_cell.length_a   1.000
_cell.length_b   1.000
_cell.length_c   1.000
_cell.angle_alpha   90.00
_cell.angle_beta   90.00
_cell.angle_gamma   90.00
#
_symmetry.space_group_name_H-M   'P 1'
#
loop_
_entity.id
_entity.type
_entity.pdbx_description
1 polymer ?
#
loop_
_entity_poly.entity_id
_entity_poly.type
_entity_poly.pdbx_seq_one_letter_code
_entity_poly.pdbx_strand_id
1 'polypeptide(L)'
;MAGLADDTDAVLFVGYHAKAGIAGSALAHTIAGGLIADVRCSGHSLGELGLSIALAAHYGVPPVLVSGHDTIATEAAEVAPGMRCVVVKTALGARSAALLHPDEARDRIQQAVPDALANRESVRPLRFDARIRIAAAVWHNEHTRQPVMRSLTAYDR
;
A
#
# COMPACT_ATOMS: atom_id res chain seq x y z
N MET A 1 0.73 -0.18 11.68
CA MET A 1 0.77 1.28 11.87
C MET A 1 0.67 1.57 13.37
N ALA A 2 1.78 1.45 14.09
CA ALA A 2 1.78 1.76 15.53
C ALA A 2 1.55 3.26 15.72
N GLY A 3 0.70 3.62 16.69
CA GLY A 3 0.39 5.02 17.02
C GLY A 3 -0.72 5.67 16.19
N LEU A 4 -1.37 4.95 15.27
CA LEU A 4 -2.62 5.42 14.65
C LEU A 4 -3.76 5.34 15.67
N ALA A 5 -4.51 6.43 15.79
CA ALA A 5 -5.68 6.55 16.66
C ALA A 5 -6.86 7.20 15.91
N ASP A 6 -8.05 7.20 16.53
CA ASP A 6 -9.29 7.74 15.98
C ASP A 6 -9.35 9.29 15.97
N ASP A 7 -8.49 9.94 16.73
CA ASP A 7 -8.30 11.41 16.74
C ASP A 7 -7.34 11.92 15.65
N THR A 8 -6.85 11.04 14.79
CA THR A 8 -5.94 11.41 13.69
C THR A 8 -6.72 12.04 12.53
N ASP A 9 -6.33 13.23 12.09
CA ASP A 9 -7.02 13.96 11.00
C ASP A 9 -6.85 13.31 9.61
N ALA A 10 -5.67 12.73 9.34
CA ALA A 10 -5.32 12.12 8.05
C ALA A 10 -4.04 11.28 8.15
N VAL A 11 -3.84 10.37 7.20
CA VAL A 11 -2.60 9.58 7.04
C VAL A 11 -1.89 9.91 5.73
N LEU A 12 -0.57 10.02 5.79
CA LEU A 12 0.31 10.13 4.63
C LEU A 12 1.29 8.94 4.62
N PHE A 13 1.39 8.27 3.48
CA PHE A 13 2.26 7.12 3.26
C PHE A 13 3.51 7.55 2.50
N VAL A 14 4.67 7.55 3.14
CA VAL A 14 5.92 8.05 2.54
C VAL A 14 6.86 6.92 2.16
N GLY A 15 7.33 6.91 0.91
CA GLY A 15 8.34 5.96 0.44
C GLY A 15 7.83 4.54 0.14
N TYR A 16 6.54 4.37 -0.12
CA TYR A 16 5.91 3.08 -0.39
C TYR A 16 6.34 2.46 -1.73
N HIS A 17 6.12 1.15 -1.84
CA HIS A 17 6.34 0.36 -3.04
C HIS A 17 5.13 -0.55 -3.33
N ALA A 18 5.09 -1.11 -4.52
CA ALA A 18 4.01 -1.98 -4.98
C ALA A 18 4.02 -3.30 -4.20
N LYS A 19 2.84 -3.90 -4.14
CA LYS A 19 2.67 -5.27 -3.64
C LYS A 19 3.46 -6.31 -4.43
N ALA A 20 3.63 -7.49 -3.81
CA ALA A 20 4.23 -8.65 -4.45
C ALA A 20 3.53 -9.01 -5.78
N GLY A 21 4.32 -9.48 -6.76
CA GLY A 21 3.81 -9.94 -8.06
C GLY A 21 3.61 -8.86 -9.11
N ILE A 22 3.85 -7.58 -8.79
CA ILE A 22 3.78 -6.49 -9.78
C ILE A 22 5.06 -6.47 -10.63
N ALA A 23 4.93 -6.90 -11.87
CA ALA A 23 6.01 -6.85 -12.86
C ALA A 23 6.42 -5.40 -13.16
N GLY A 24 7.71 -5.18 -13.39
CA GLY A 24 8.25 -3.85 -13.71
C GLY A 24 8.36 -2.90 -12.52
N SER A 25 7.98 -3.33 -11.31
CA SER A 25 8.12 -2.51 -10.10
C SER A 25 9.41 -2.80 -9.34
N ALA A 26 10.04 -1.75 -8.81
CA ALA A 26 11.25 -1.86 -8.01
C ALA A 26 10.92 -2.25 -6.57
N LEU A 27 11.54 -3.33 -6.07
CA LEU A 27 11.32 -3.89 -4.74
C LEU A 27 9.86 -4.29 -4.46
N ALA A 28 9.13 -4.73 -5.49
CA ALA A 28 7.76 -5.21 -5.33
C ALA A 28 7.68 -6.40 -4.37
N HIS A 29 7.05 -6.21 -3.21
CA HIS A 29 6.82 -7.25 -2.22
C HIS A 29 5.69 -6.86 -1.26
N THR A 30 5.27 -7.82 -0.43
CA THR A 30 4.28 -7.61 0.61
C THR A 30 4.81 -8.18 1.93
N ILE A 31 5.06 -7.33 2.93
CA ILE A 31 5.49 -7.63 4.31
C ILE A 31 6.86 -8.33 4.41
N ALA A 32 6.98 -9.54 3.87
CA ALA A 32 8.20 -10.33 3.87
C ALA A 32 8.42 -10.92 2.47
N GLY A 33 9.12 -10.20 1.59
CA GLY A 33 9.19 -10.53 0.16
C GLY A 33 9.79 -11.89 -0.20
N GLY A 34 10.62 -12.47 0.68
CA GLY A 34 11.14 -13.83 0.50
C GLY A 34 10.15 -14.94 0.88
N LEU A 35 9.06 -14.61 1.57
CA LEU A 35 8.13 -15.59 2.15
C LEU A 35 6.71 -15.43 1.61
N ILE A 36 6.22 -14.19 1.52
CA ILE A 36 4.82 -13.90 1.18
C ILE A 36 4.71 -13.57 -0.31
N ALA A 37 3.87 -14.33 -1.00
CA ALA A 37 3.58 -14.19 -2.42
C ALA A 37 2.34 -13.32 -2.68
N ASP A 38 1.33 -13.38 -1.80
CA ASP A 38 0.10 -12.59 -1.87
C ASP A 38 -0.56 -12.51 -0.49
N VAL A 39 -1.22 -11.40 -0.18
CA VAL A 39 -2.08 -11.26 0.99
C VAL A 39 -3.47 -10.86 0.49
N ARG A 40 -4.49 -11.60 0.92
CA ARG A 40 -5.88 -11.34 0.54
C ARG A 40 -6.73 -11.01 1.74
N CYS A 41 -7.43 -9.88 1.69
CA CYS A 41 -8.45 -9.48 2.66
C CYS A 41 -9.82 -9.57 1.98
N SER A 42 -10.66 -10.50 2.44
CA SER A 42 -12.01 -10.74 1.90
C SER A 42 -12.05 -10.88 0.37
N GLY A 43 -11.01 -11.48 -0.22
CA GLY A 43 -10.89 -11.69 -1.67
C GLY A 43 -10.06 -10.63 -2.41
N HIS A 44 -9.81 -9.47 -1.81
CA HIS A 44 -8.98 -8.41 -2.39
C HIS A 44 -7.50 -8.71 -2.18
N SER A 45 -6.70 -8.81 -3.24
CA SER A 45 -5.23 -8.94 -3.16
C SER A 45 -4.62 -7.58 -2.84
N LEU A 46 -3.98 -7.47 -1.67
CA LEU A 46 -3.49 -6.22 -1.11
C LEU A 46 -1.97 -6.27 -0.86
N GLY A 47 -1.31 -5.15 -1.15
CA GLY A 47 0.02 -4.85 -0.64
C GLY A 47 -0.01 -4.21 0.73
N GLU A 48 1.16 -3.76 1.17
CA GLU A 48 1.31 -3.01 2.42
C GLU A 48 0.51 -1.70 2.39
N LEU A 49 0.41 -1.05 1.23
CA LEU A 49 -0.41 0.14 1.04
C LEU A 49 -1.89 -0.18 1.30
N GLY A 50 -2.44 -1.17 0.60
CA GLY A 50 -3.84 -1.59 0.78
C GLY A 50 -4.14 -2.04 2.22
N LEU A 51 -3.26 -2.82 2.85
CA LEU A 51 -3.39 -3.24 4.24
C LEU A 51 -3.40 -2.05 5.22
N SER A 52 -2.50 -1.09 5.00
CA SER A 52 -2.41 0.12 5.82
C SER A 52 -3.63 1.02 5.64
N ILE A 53 -4.13 1.16 4.41
CA ILE A 53 -5.34 1.92 4.08
C ILE A 53 -6.58 1.31 4.73
N ALA A 54 -6.73 -0.02 4.65
CA ALA A 54 -7.84 -0.71 5.29
C ALA A 54 -7.84 -0.49 6.82
N LEU A 55 -6.64 -0.46 7.44
CA LEU A 55 -6.49 -0.13 8.84
C LEU A 55 -6.82 1.34 9.14
N ALA A 56 -6.36 2.29 8.32
CA ALA A 56 -6.70 3.71 8.47
C ALA A 56 -8.21 3.95 8.36
N ALA A 57 -8.86 3.32 7.37
CA ALA A 57 -10.30 3.38 7.17
C ALA A 57 -11.09 2.78 8.33
N HIS A 58 -10.56 1.75 8.99
CA HIS A 58 -11.17 1.18 10.20
C HIS A 58 -11.25 2.20 11.36
N TYR A 59 -10.24 3.05 11.51
CA TYR A 59 -10.24 4.15 12.48
C TYR A 59 -10.98 5.40 11.97
N GLY A 60 -11.58 5.37 10.78
CA GLY A 60 -12.23 6.53 10.17
C GLY A 60 -11.25 7.60 9.66
N VAL A 61 -9.95 7.29 9.60
CA VAL A 61 -8.90 8.24 9.24
C VAL A 61 -8.65 8.21 7.72
N PRO A 62 -8.76 9.36 7.02
CA PRO A 62 -8.59 9.39 5.57
C PRO A 62 -7.11 9.25 5.15
N PRO A 63 -6.75 8.30 4.26
CA PRO A 63 -5.43 8.24 3.67
C PRO A 63 -5.33 9.22 2.50
N VAL A 64 -4.69 10.36 2.71
CA VAL A 64 -4.76 11.49 1.76
C VAL A 64 -3.64 11.48 0.73
N LEU A 65 -2.50 10.88 1.05
CA LEU A 65 -1.33 10.91 0.19
C LEU A 65 -0.51 9.63 0.29
N VAL A 66 0.02 9.19 -0.85
CA VAL A 66 1.14 8.24 -0.93
C VAL A 66 2.27 8.82 -1.77
N SER A 67 3.51 8.61 -1.35
CA SER A 67 4.70 8.82 -2.20
C SER A 67 5.45 7.51 -2.41
N GLY A 68 5.96 7.32 -3.62
CA GLY A 68 6.59 6.06 -4.01
C GLY A 68 7.03 6.07 -5.46
N HIS A 69 7.03 4.88 -6.08
CA HIS A 69 7.32 4.73 -7.51
C HIS A 69 6.05 4.86 -8.37
N ASP A 70 6.22 5.04 -9.68
CA ASP A 70 5.14 5.07 -10.68
C ASP A 70 4.08 3.96 -10.52
N THR A 71 4.48 2.71 -10.29
CA THR A 71 3.54 1.58 -10.16
C THR A 71 2.68 1.59 -8.89
N ILE A 72 2.98 2.45 -7.90
CA ILE A 72 2.16 2.55 -6.66
C ILE A 72 0.87 3.31 -6.93
N ALA A 73 0.86 4.18 -7.96
CA ALA A 73 -0.29 4.98 -8.32
C ALA A 73 -1.48 4.11 -8.73
N THR A 74 -1.22 3.00 -9.42
CA THR A 74 -2.26 2.03 -9.79
C THR A 74 -2.89 1.38 -8.56
N GLU A 75 -2.07 0.84 -7.65
CA GLU A 75 -2.58 0.25 -6.40
C GLU A 75 -3.35 1.30 -5.58
N ALA A 76 -2.79 2.52 -5.43
CA ALA A 76 -3.44 3.63 -4.74
C ALA A 76 -4.82 3.97 -5.31
N ALA A 77 -4.96 4.02 -6.65
CA ALA A 77 -6.23 4.31 -7.30
C ALA A 77 -7.25 3.19 -7.11
N GLU A 78 -6.82 1.94 -6.95
CA GLU A 78 -7.70 0.80 -6.67
C GLU A 78 -8.17 0.79 -5.21
N VAL A 79 -7.26 1.03 -4.26
CA VAL A 79 -7.55 0.87 -2.81
C VAL A 79 -7.99 2.16 -2.13
N ALA A 80 -7.74 3.33 -2.70
CA ALA A 80 -8.24 4.61 -2.20
C ALA A 80 -8.42 5.62 -3.35
N PRO A 81 -9.44 5.45 -4.21
CA PRO A 81 -9.82 6.47 -5.19
C PRO A 81 -9.87 7.87 -4.58
N GLY A 82 -9.22 8.84 -5.24
CA GLY A 82 -9.09 10.21 -4.76
C GLY A 82 -7.85 10.50 -3.90
N MET A 83 -7.11 9.49 -3.45
CA MET A 83 -5.83 9.67 -2.75
C MET A 83 -4.78 10.28 -3.69
N ARG A 84 -4.03 11.29 -3.21
CA ARG A 84 -2.94 11.90 -3.98
C ARG A 84 -1.75 10.96 -4.06
N CYS A 85 -1.24 10.71 -5.26
CA CYS A 85 0.02 9.99 -5.45
C CYS A 85 1.14 10.96 -5.88
N VAL A 86 2.29 10.87 -5.22
CA VAL A 86 3.52 11.61 -5.55
C VAL A 86 4.60 10.64 -5.99
N VAL A 87 4.84 10.57 -7.29
CA VAL A 87 5.90 9.72 -7.86
C VAL A 87 7.24 10.42 -7.69
N VAL A 88 8.14 9.80 -6.91
CA VAL A 88 9.49 10.32 -6.61
C VAL A 88 10.62 9.44 -7.17
N LYS A 89 10.26 8.28 -7.74
CA LYS A 89 11.17 7.36 -8.40
C LYS A 89 10.41 6.60 -9.50
N THR A 90 11.10 6.17 -10.55
CA THR A 90 10.53 5.36 -11.63
C THR A 90 11.28 4.04 -11.69
N ALA A 91 10.56 2.92 -11.67
CA ALA A 91 11.19 1.61 -11.69
C ALA A 91 11.87 1.34 -13.04
N LEU A 92 13.12 0.85 -13.00
CA LEU A 92 13.86 0.38 -14.18
C LEU A 92 14.00 -1.15 -14.19
N GLY A 93 13.67 -1.79 -13.06
CA GLY A 93 13.73 -3.23 -12.86
C GLY A 93 13.48 -3.56 -11.38
N ALA A 94 13.45 -4.86 -11.05
CA ALA A 94 13.11 -5.32 -9.69
C ALA A 94 14.04 -4.77 -8.59
N ARG A 95 15.27 -4.38 -8.94
CA ARG A 95 16.29 -3.89 -7.99
C ARG A 95 16.94 -2.57 -8.43
N SER A 96 16.30 -1.83 -9.33
CA SER A 96 16.84 -0.59 -9.89
C SER A 96 15.73 0.41 -10.21
N ALA A 97 15.98 1.68 -9.94
CA ALA A 97 15.06 2.78 -10.23
C ALA A 97 15.84 4.03 -10.61
N ALA A 98 15.22 4.90 -11.42
CA ALA A 98 15.64 6.28 -11.56
C ALA A 98 14.98 7.10 -10.43
N LEU A 99 15.78 7.82 -9.66
CA LEU A 99 15.31 8.59 -8.51
C LEU A 99 15.38 10.08 -8.83
N LEU A 100 14.42 10.85 -8.32
CA LEU A 100 14.59 12.30 -8.23
C LEU A 100 15.70 12.63 -7.23
N HIS A 101 16.30 13.81 -7.37
CA HIS A 101 17.19 14.32 -6.32
C HIS A 101 16.42 14.39 -4.99
N PRO A 102 17.03 14.06 -3.83
CA PRO A 102 16.32 14.06 -2.55
C PRO A 102 15.62 15.38 -2.23
N ASP A 103 16.20 16.51 -2.62
CA ASP A 103 15.61 17.84 -2.40
C ASP A 103 14.33 18.02 -3.23
N GLU A 104 14.37 17.64 -4.51
CA GLU A 104 13.21 17.68 -5.39
C GLU A 104 12.11 16.73 -4.93
N ALA A 105 12.46 15.52 -4.45
CA ALA A 105 11.50 14.58 -3.90
C ALA A 105 10.77 15.16 -2.67
N ARG A 106 11.50 15.81 -1.76
CA ARG A 106 10.93 16.47 -0.58
C ARG A 106 10.03 17.63 -0.98
N ASP A 107 10.48 18.48 -1.91
CA ASP A 107 9.69 19.62 -2.40
C ASP A 107 8.37 19.17 -3.02
N ARG A 108 8.40 18.15 -3.89
CA ARG A 108 7.19 17.60 -4.51
C ARG A 108 6.22 17.00 -3.49
N ILE A 109 6.72 16.29 -2.49
CA ILE A 109 5.88 15.77 -1.41
C ILE A 109 5.25 16.93 -0.65
N GLN A 110 6.07 17.89 -0.18
CA GLN A 110 5.63 19.03 0.62
C GLN A 110 4.59 19.88 -0.12
N GLN A 111 4.78 20.14 -1.40
CA GLN A 111 3.84 20.89 -2.24
C GLN A 111 2.50 20.17 -2.43
N ALA A 112 2.48 18.83 -2.43
CA ALA A 112 1.27 18.06 -2.62
C ALA A 112 0.42 17.89 -1.34
N VAL A 113 1.02 18.08 -0.15
CA VAL A 113 0.33 17.87 1.13
C VAL A 113 -0.88 18.80 1.32
N PRO A 114 -0.80 20.13 1.10
CA PRO A 114 -1.95 21.01 1.31
C PRO A 114 -3.16 20.61 0.47
N ASP A 115 -2.96 20.33 -0.82
CA ASP A 115 -4.02 19.89 -1.73
C ASP A 115 -4.60 18.54 -1.30
N ALA A 116 -3.74 17.59 -0.90
CA ALA A 116 -4.18 16.29 -0.42
C ALA A 116 -5.06 16.40 0.83
N LEU A 117 -4.67 17.25 1.78
CA LEU A 117 -5.44 17.51 3.00
C LEU A 117 -6.75 18.23 2.72
N ALA A 118 -6.74 19.22 1.83
CA ALA A 118 -7.95 19.95 1.44
C ALA A 118 -8.99 19.04 0.75
N ASN A 119 -8.53 18.01 0.04
CA ASN A 119 -9.39 17.06 -0.68
C ASN A 119 -9.69 15.78 0.12
N ARG A 120 -9.38 15.71 1.41
CA ARG A 120 -9.51 14.48 2.22
C ARG A 120 -10.90 13.85 2.20
N GLU A 121 -11.95 14.66 2.11
CA GLU A 121 -13.35 14.20 2.08
C GLU A 121 -13.75 13.54 0.76
N SER A 122 -12.96 13.74 -0.30
CA SER A 122 -13.18 13.09 -1.60
C SER A 122 -12.51 11.72 -1.71
N VAL A 123 -11.62 11.37 -0.78
CA VAL A 123 -10.98 10.06 -0.74
C VAL A 123 -12.00 8.99 -0.38
N ARG A 124 -11.96 7.86 -1.10
CA ARG A 124 -12.82 6.69 -0.87
C ARG A 124 -11.94 5.49 -0.53
N PRO A 125 -11.45 5.37 0.71
CA PRO A 125 -10.56 4.26 1.06
C PRO A 125 -11.31 2.93 1.12
N LEU A 126 -10.63 1.86 0.72
CA LEU A 126 -11.09 0.49 0.88
C LEU A 126 -11.38 0.23 2.35
N ARG A 127 -12.62 -0.14 2.64
CA ARG A 127 -13.13 -0.41 3.97
C ARG A 127 -13.78 -1.79 4.00
N PHE A 128 -13.60 -2.48 5.13
CA PHE A 128 -14.28 -3.75 5.39
C PHE A 128 -15.22 -3.56 6.58
N ASP A 129 -16.54 -3.60 6.33
CA ASP A 129 -17.57 -3.34 7.36
C ASP A 129 -17.97 -4.57 8.18
N ALA A 130 -17.39 -5.73 7.87
CA ALA A 130 -17.73 -7.01 8.46
C ALA A 130 -16.47 -7.81 8.81
N ARG A 131 -16.68 -9.03 9.30
CA ARG A 131 -15.62 -10.01 9.55
C ARG A 131 -14.70 -10.12 8.34
N ILE A 132 -13.42 -9.85 8.54
CA ILE A 132 -12.40 -9.90 7.50
C ILE A 132 -11.82 -11.31 7.44
N ARG A 133 -11.80 -11.92 6.25
CA ARG A 133 -11.05 -13.16 6.02
C ARG A 133 -9.67 -12.79 5.49
N ILE A 134 -8.61 -13.21 6.19
CA ILE A 134 -7.24 -13.01 5.74
C ILE A 134 -6.71 -14.33 5.18
N ALA A 135 -6.11 -14.30 4.00
CA ALA A 135 -5.37 -15.43 3.44
C ALA A 135 -4.01 -14.96 2.96
N ALA A 136 -2.98 -15.76 3.19
CA ALA A 136 -1.63 -15.47 2.73
C ALA A 136 -1.14 -16.60 1.83
N ALA A 137 -0.73 -16.28 0.62
CA ALA A 137 0.03 -17.19 -0.20
C ALA A 137 1.50 -17.08 0.18
N VAL A 138 2.14 -18.22 0.44
CA VAL A 138 3.55 -18.29 0.81
C VAL A 138 4.35 -19.07 -0.22
N TRP A 139 5.59 -18.65 -0.44
CA TRP A 139 6.53 -19.38 -1.29
C TRP A 139 6.94 -20.68 -0.61
N HIS A 140 6.66 -21.82 -1.25
CA HIS A 140 7.02 -23.14 -0.74
C HIS A 140 8.36 -23.56 -1.36
N ASN A 141 9.47 -23.11 -0.77
CA ASN A 141 10.87 -23.22 -1.26
C ASN A 141 11.22 -22.40 -2.51
N GLU A 142 12.42 -21.82 -2.51
CA GLU A 142 12.98 -20.96 -3.59
C GLU A 142 13.09 -21.67 -4.95
N HIS A 143 13.05 -23.00 -4.99
CA HIS A 143 13.35 -23.80 -6.17
C HIS A 143 12.15 -24.09 -7.09
N THR A 144 10.92 -24.14 -6.57
CA THR A 144 9.74 -24.52 -7.37
C THR A 144 8.92 -23.33 -7.86
N ARG A 145 9.14 -22.12 -7.31
CA ARG A 145 8.42 -20.87 -7.65
C ARG A 145 6.89 -21.00 -7.72
N GLN A 146 6.31 -22.01 -7.06
CA GLN A 146 4.86 -22.18 -6.98
C GLN A 146 4.39 -21.73 -5.59
N PRO A 147 3.59 -20.66 -5.49
CA PRO A 147 3.05 -20.22 -4.22
C PRO A 147 1.93 -21.16 -3.76
N VAL A 148 1.92 -21.52 -2.48
CA VAL A 148 0.83 -22.29 -1.87
C VAL A 148 0.00 -21.33 -1.03
N MET A 149 -1.30 -21.23 -1.33
CA MET A 149 -2.22 -20.40 -0.54
C MET A 149 -2.52 -21.09 0.79
N ARG A 150 -2.20 -20.43 1.91
CA ARG A 150 -2.60 -20.85 3.25
C ARG A 150 -3.58 -19.81 3.79
N SER A 151 -4.82 -20.25 4.03
CA SER A 151 -5.81 -19.41 4.69
C SER A 151 -5.69 -19.54 6.21
N LEU A 152 -5.69 -18.41 6.90
CA LEU A 152 -5.82 -18.36 8.36
C LEU A 152 -7.06 -17.52 8.65
N THR A 153 -8.12 -18.17 9.13
CA THR A 153 -9.27 -17.44 9.66
C THR A 153 -8.90 -16.97 11.05
N ALA A 154 -8.79 -15.66 11.30
CA ALA A 154 -8.45 -15.14 12.62
C ALA A 154 -9.51 -14.17 13.17
N TYR A 155 -9.84 -14.43 14.44
CA TYR A 155 -10.64 -13.71 15.45
C TYR A 155 -12.19 -13.66 15.33
N ASP A 156 -12.85 -14.36 16.25
CA ASP A 156 -14.11 -13.91 16.88
C ASP A 156 -13.74 -12.89 17.97
N ARG A 157 -14.67 -11.96 18.23
CA ARG A 157 -14.52 -10.84 19.18
C ARG A 157 -14.02 -11.26 20.56
#